data_AF-A0A1Y5H9X3-F1
#
_entry.id   AF-A0A1Y5H9X3-F1
#
_cell.length_a   1.000
_cell.length_b   1.000
_cell.length_c   1.000
_cell.angle_alpha   90.00
_cell.angle_beta   90.00
_cell.angle_gamma   90.00
#
_symmetry.space_group_name_H-M   'P 1'
#
loop_
_entity.id
_entity.type
_entity.pdbx_description
1 polymer ?
#
loop_
_entity_poly.entity_id
_entity_poly.type
_entity_poly.pdbx_seq_one_letter_code
_entity_poly.pdbx_strand_id
1 'polypeptide(L)' 'EDILASVTFERPVINFSALEHIKSIRESMDTENNRVWFCGSYLGGGIPLLEGGVRSSLAVANKLKVASPW' A
#
# COMPACT_ATOMS: atom_id res chain seq x y z
N GLU A 1 18.55 30.86 14.11
CA GLU A 1 18.26 30.12 12.87
C GLU A 1 16.87 29.54 13.04
N ASP A 2 15.88 30.04 12.31
CA ASP A 2 14.48 29.65 12.51
C ASP A 2 14.14 28.46 11.61
N ILE A 3 14.02 27.28 12.21
CA ILE A 3 13.58 26.07 11.51
C ILE A 3 12.08 26.14 11.32
N LEU A 4 11.61 26.13 10.06
CA LEU A 4 10.18 26.14 9.73
C LEU A 4 9.51 24.79 9.96
N ALA A 5 10.22 23.68 9.69
CA ALA A 5 9.77 22.32 10.00
C ALA A 5 10.95 21.33 9.98
N SER A 6 10.85 20.28 10.80
CA SER A 6 11.73 19.11 10.76
C SER A 6 10.87 17.86 10.70
N VAL A 7 11.14 16.98 9.74
CA VAL A 7 10.35 15.77 9.49
C VAL A 7 11.29 14.60 9.24
N THR A 8 10.99 13.47 9.86
CA THR A 8 11.73 12.22 9.67
C THR A 8 11.01 11.36 8.64
N PHE A 9 11.77 10.88 7.65
CA PHE A 9 11.29 9.91 6.67
C PHE A 9 12.07 8.62 6.82
N GLU A 10 11.38 7.49 6.66
CA GLU A 10 11.99 6.18 6.65
C GLU A 10 11.99 5.64 5.22
N ARG A 11 13.15 5.14 4.77
CA ARG A 11 13.26 4.42 3.51
C ARG A 11 13.20 2.92 3.81
N PRO A 12 12.19 2.21 3.33
CA PRO A 12 12.10 0.79 3.57
C PRO A 12 13.09 -0.01 2.73
N VAL A 13 13.54 -1.13 3.29
CA VAL A 13 14.30 -2.14 2.56
C VAL A 13 13.32 -3.17 1.99
N ILE A 14 13.16 -3.17 0.67
CA ILE A 14 12.34 -4.17 -0.03
C ILE A 14 13.25 -5.31 -0.46
N ASN A 15 13.24 -6.39 0.32
CA ASN A 15 13.95 -7.63 0.00
C ASN A 15 12.95 -8.75 -0.35
N PHE A 16 13.45 -9.92 -0.71
CA PHE A 16 12.58 -11.05 -1.08
C PHE A 16 11.62 -11.47 0.05
N SER A 17 12.05 -11.45 1.31
CA SER A 17 11.16 -11.74 2.45
C SER A 17 10.03 -10.72 2.58
N ALA A 18 10.31 -9.43 2.37
CA ALA A 18 9.28 -8.39 2.36
C ALA A 18 8.25 -8.62 1.25
N LEU A 19 8.70 -9.04 0.06
CA LEU A 19 7.81 -9.36 -1.06
C LEU A 19 6.89 -10.56 -0.75
N GLU A 20 7.41 -11.60 -0.10
CA GLU A 20 6.58 -12.75 0.32
C GLU A 20 5.54 -12.35 1.37
N HIS A 21 5.90 -11.52 2.35
CA HIS A 21 4.93 -11.02 3.33
C HIS A 21 3.88 -10.10 2.69
N ILE A 22 4.28 -9.23 1.76
CA ILE A 22 3.35 -8.40 0.98
C ILE A 22 2.36 -9.28 0.21
N LYS A 23 2.82 -10.39 -0.39
CA LYS A 23 1.97 -11.35 -1.08
C LYS A 23 0.97 -12.00 -0.12
N SER A 24 1.42 -12.48 1.03
CA SER A 24 0.55 -13.08 2.06
C SER A 24 -0.52 -12.10 2.57
N ILE A 25 -0.16 -10.83 2.77
CA ILE A 25 -1.13 -9.77 3.13
C ILE A 25 -2.17 -9.56 2.02
N ARG A 26 -1.76 -9.61 0.75
CA ARG A 26 -2.71 -9.48 -0.36
C ARG A 26 -3.67 -10.66 -0.42
N GLU A 27 -3.16 -11.87 -0.23
CA GLU A 27 -3.98 -13.09 -0.21
C GLU A 27 -4.96 -13.11 0.96
N SER A 28 -4.58 -12.58 2.13
CA SER A 28 -5.48 -12.53 3.29
C SER A 28 -6.71 -11.64 3.06
N MET A 29 -6.58 -10.61 2.23
CA MET A 29 -7.71 -9.73 1.87
C MET A 29 -8.77 -10.42 1.00
N ASP A 30 -8.43 -11.53 0.36
CA ASP A 30 -9.29 -12.29 -0.55
C ASP A 30 -10.04 -13.44 0.14
N THR A 31 -9.90 -13.54 1.46
CA THR A 31 -10.63 -14.52 2.27
C THR A 31 -12.12 -14.19 2.37
N GLU A 32 -12.95 -15.22 2.50
CA GLU A 32 -14.38 -15.05 2.70
C GLU A 32 -14.67 -14.25 3.97
N ASN A 33 -15.67 -13.37 3.91
CA ASN A 33 -16.07 -12.48 5.01
C ASN A 33 -14.96 -11.53 5.51
N ASN A 34 -13.92 -11.27 4.71
CA ASN A 34 -12.92 -10.27 5.05
C ASN A 34 -13.55 -8.88 5.25
N ARG A 35 -13.13 -8.19 6.32
CA ARG A 35 -13.53 -6.81 6.66
C ARG A 35 -12.34 -5.87 6.83
N VAL A 36 -11.13 -6.35 6.58
CA VAL A 36 -9.89 -5.58 6.76
C VAL A 36 -9.18 -5.49 5.41
N TRP A 37 -8.96 -4.27 4.95
CA TRP A 37 -8.31 -4.00 3.68
C TRP A 37 -7.07 -3.14 3.90
N PHE A 38 -5.98 -3.53 3.25
CA PHE A 38 -4.71 -2.84 3.32
C PHE A 38 -4.40 -2.19 1.96
N CYS A 39 -3.97 -0.93 2.01
CA CYS A 39 -3.38 -0.22 0.88
C CYS A 39 -2.21 0.63 1.39
N GLY A 40 -1.48 1.25 0.47
CA GLY A 40 -0.29 2.04 0.75
C GLY A 40 0.84 1.73 -0.23
N SER A 41 1.87 2.57 -0.24
CA SER A 41 2.98 2.49 -1.20
C SER A 41 3.65 1.11 -1.25
N TYR A 42 3.74 0.43 -0.10
CA TYR A 42 4.26 -0.92 0.05
C TYR A 42 3.43 -2.00 -0.64
N LEU A 43 2.13 -1.79 -0.78
CA LEU A 43 1.20 -2.72 -1.39
C LEU A 43 0.93 -2.40 -2.86
N GLY A 44 1.59 -1.39 -3.43
CA GLY A 44 1.53 -1.07 -4.85
C GLY A 44 2.39 -1.97 -5.75
N GLY A 45 3.37 -2.66 -5.16
CA GLY A 45 4.40 -3.39 -5.89
C GLY A 45 5.48 -2.46 -6.46
N GLY A 46 6.70 -2.97 -6.61
CA GLY A 46 7.85 -2.16 -7.05
C GLY A 46 8.39 -1.24 -5.95
N ILE A 47 8.97 -0.10 -6.36
CA ILE A 47 9.51 0.91 -5.42
C ILE A 47 8.33 1.60 -4.72
N PRO A 48 8.33 1.72 -3.38
CA PRO A 48 7.21 2.26 -2.61
C PRO A 48 7.14 3.79 -2.72
N LEU A 49 6.69 4.25 -3.89
CA LEU A 49 6.42 5.66 -4.19
C LEU A 49 4.93 5.96 -4.07
N LEU A 50 4.59 7.24 -4.24
CA LEU A 50 3.20 7.72 -4.23
C LEU A 50 2.33 6.97 -5.24
N GLU A 51 2.84 6.65 -6.43
CA GLU A 51 2.13 5.86 -7.44
C GLU A 51 1.70 4.50 -6.90
N GLY A 52 2.58 3.81 -6.17
CA GLY A 52 2.24 2.53 -5.53
C GLY A 52 1.12 2.68 -4.50
N GLY A 53 1.13 3.80 -3.77
CA GLY A 53 0.06 4.15 -2.82
C GLY A 53 -1.27 4.26 -3.54
N VAL A 54 -1.35 5.13 -4.54
CA VAL A 54 -2.57 5.36 -5.33
C VAL A 54 -3.06 4.07 -5.99
N ARG A 55 -2.17 3.31 -6.64
CA ARG A 55 -2.53 2.05 -7.33
C ARG A 55 -3.10 1.01 -6.38
N SER A 56 -2.50 0.85 -5.20
CA SER A 56 -3.02 -0.09 -4.19
C SER A 56 -4.37 0.35 -3.63
N SER A 57 -4.59 1.65 -3.40
CA SER A 57 -5.88 2.19 -2.94
C SER A 57 -6.98 1.97 -3.97
N LEU A 58 -6.70 2.20 -5.25
CA LEU A 58 -7.64 1.90 -6.34
C LEU A 58 -7.95 0.41 -6.43
N ALA A 59 -6.95 -0.46 -6.25
CA ALA A 59 -7.16 -1.90 -6.24
C ALA A 59 -8.15 -2.33 -5.15
N VAL A 60 -8.02 -1.78 -3.93
CA VAL A 60 -8.97 -2.01 -2.83
C VAL A 60 -10.35 -1.46 -3.18
N ALA A 61 -10.43 -0.21 -3.66
CA ALA A 61 -11.71 0.42 -4.04
C ALA A 61 -12.46 -0.41 -5.10
N ASN A 62 -11.74 -0.90 -6.12
CA ASN A 62 -12.31 -1.74 -7.17
C ASN A 62 -12.81 -3.09 -6.63
N LYS A 63 -12.10 -3.73 -5.70
CA LYS A 63 -12.58 -4.96 -5.04
C LYS A 63 -13.84 -4.72 -4.21
N LEU A 64 -13.96 -3.53 -3.62
CA LEU A 64 -15.16 -3.06 -2.93
C LEU A 64 -16.25 -2.52 -3.88
N LYS A 65 -16.06 -2.65 -5.20
CA LYS A 65 -16.99 -2.19 -6.24
C LYS A 65 -17.27 -0.69 -6.24
N VAL A 66 -16.32 0.10 -5.74
CA VAL A 66 -16.32 1.55 -5.85
C VAL A 66 -15.64 1.92 -7.16
N ALA A 67 -16.29 2.76 -7.97
CA ALA A 67 -15.74 3.20 -9.24
C ALA A 67 -14.52 4.12 -9.02
N SER A 68 -13.54 4.01 -9.92
CA SER A 68 -12.49 5.02 -10.04
C SER A 68 -13.13 6.38 -10.36
N PRO A 69 -12.61 7.49 -9.80
CA PRO A 69 -13.21 8.80 -9.99
C PRO A 69 -12.86 9.48 -11.34
N TRP A 70 -12.22 8.75 -12.27
CA TRP A 70 -11.87 9.17 -13.63
C TRP A 70 -12.07 8.04 -14.64
#